data_AF-A0A522YZU1-F1
#
_entry.id   AF-A0A522YZU1-F1
#
_cell.length_a   1.000
_cell.length_b   1.000
_cell.length_c   1.000
_cell.angle_alpha   90.00
_cell.angle_beta   90.00
_cell.angle_gamma   90.00
#
_symmetry.space_group_name_H-M   'P 1'
#
loop_
_entity.id
_entity.type
_entity.pdbx_description
1 polymer ?
#
loop_
_entity_poly.entity_id
_entity_poly.type
_entity_poly.pdbx_seq_one_letter_code
_entity_poly.pdbx_strand_id
1 'polypeptide(L)' 'MSENEELVKITATGTISIPKQFRKYLGMQKGDYVKVTLQGDSMVLKRAVIS' A
#
# COMPACT_ATOMS: atom_id res chain seq x y z
N MET A 1 3.53 13.79 14.68
CA MET A 1 3.18 12.49 14.06
C MET A 1 3.85 12.48 12.70
N SER A 2 4.64 11.46 12.38
CA SER A 2 5.42 11.44 11.14
C SER A 2 4.49 11.61 9.94
N GLU A 3 4.87 12.39 8.93
CA GLU A 3 4.06 12.64 7.72
C GLU A 3 3.84 11.36 6.87
N ASN A 4 4.37 10.22 7.32
CA ASN A 4 4.44 8.96 6.59
C ASN A 4 3.61 7.84 7.21
N GLU A 5 2.77 8.14 8.20
CA GLU A 5 1.92 7.15 8.88
C GLU A 5 0.46 7.61 8.88
N GLU A 6 -0.45 6.72 8.47
CA GLU A 6 -1.89 6.94 8.53
C GLU A 6 -2.59 5.66 8.97
N LEU A 7 -3.39 5.75 10.03
CA LEU A 7 -4.17 4.62 10.52
C LEU A 7 -5.34 4.36 9.58
N VAL A 8 -5.35 3.21 8.93
CA VAL A 8 -6.43 2.77 8.06
C VAL A 8 -7.10 1.52 8.63
N LYS A 9 -8.42 1.43 8.47
CA LYS A 9 -9.16 0.21 8.83
C LYS A 9 -9.10 -0.82 7.71
N ILE A 10 -9.10 -2.09 8.09
CA ILE A 10 -9.39 -3.20 7.17
C ILE A 10 -10.90 -3.18 6.88
N THR A 11 -11.28 -3.26 5.61
CA THR A 11 -12.69 -3.32 5.21
C THR A 11 -13.27 -4.72 5.49
N ALA A 12 -14.59 -4.86 5.42
CA ALA A 12 -15.26 -6.15 5.64
C ALA A 12 -14.76 -7.27 4.72
N THR A 13 -14.23 -6.94 3.55
CA THR A 13 -13.69 -7.91 2.57
C THR A 13 -12.18 -8.15 2.72
N GLY A 14 -11.57 -7.67 3.81
CA GLY A 14 -10.15 -7.89 4.08
C GLY A 14 -9.20 -6.99 3.29
N THR A 15 -9.68 -5.91 2.68
CA THR A 15 -8.84 -4.98 1.92
C THR A 15 -8.47 -3.75 2.73
N ILE A 16 -7.33 -3.14 2.40
CA ILE A 16 -6.95 -1.80 2.88
C ILE A 16 -6.89 -0.85 1.69
N SER A 17 -7.39 0.37 1.90
CA SER A 17 -7.22 1.44 0.92
C SER A 17 -5.89 2.13 1.16
N ILE A 18 -5.01 2.14 0.17
CA ILE A 18 -3.75 2.91 0.25
C ILE A 18 -4.12 4.41 0.17
N PRO A 19 -3.79 5.22 1.20
CA PRO A 19 -4.03 6.65 1.20
C PRO A 19 -3.55 7.38 -0.06
N LYS A 20 -4.28 8.43 -0.43
CA LYS A 20 -4.05 9.17 -1.68
C LYS A 20 -2.62 9.73 -1.76
N GLN A 21 -2.08 10.21 -0.65
CA GLN A 21 -0.73 10.76 -0.59
C GLN A 21 0.34 9.71 -0.91
N PHE A 22 0.22 8.49 -0.37
CA PHE A 22 1.18 7.41 -0.64
C PHE A 22 1.07 6.90 -2.07
N ARG A 23 -0.15 6.79 -2.63
CA ARG A 23 -0.32 6.42 -4.04
C ARG A 23 0.31 7.44 -4.98
N LYS A 24 0.13 8.74 -4.72
CA LYS A 24 0.76 9.81 -5.51
C LYS A 24 2.28 9.75 -5.39
N TYR A 25 2.80 9.62 -4.17
CA TYR A 25 4.24 9.56 -3.91
C TYR A 25 4.90 8.37 -4.59
N LEU A 26 4.27 7.19 -4.56
CA LEU A 26 4.78 5.96 -5.18
C LEU A 26 4.43 5.82 -6.67
N GLY A 27 3.75 6.81 -7.25
CA GLY A 27 3.29 6.76 -8.64
C GLY A 27 2.44 5.53 -8.94
N MET A 28 1.52 5.20 -8.03
CA MET A 28 0.58 4.08 -8.15
C MET A 28 -0.79 4.56 -8.61
N GLN A 29 -1.35 3.87 -9.60
CA GLN A 29 -2.67 4.14 -10.16
C GLN A 29 -3.55 2.89 -10.18
N LYS A 30 -4.82 3.08 -10.56
CA LYS A 30 -5.76 1.97 -10.73
C LYS A 30 -5.23 1.03 -11.82
N GLY A 31 -5.17 -0.26 -11.52
CA GLY A 31 -4.67 -1.29 -12.43
C GLY A 31 -3.19 -1.61 -12.27
N ASP A 32 -2.45 -0.83 -11.47
CA ASP A 32 -1.07 -1.18 -11.14
C ASP A 32 -1.01 -2.41 -10.23
N TYR A 33 0.05 -3.17 -10.39
CA TYR A 33 0.36 -4.30 -9.52
C TYR A 33 1.29 -3.85 -8.38
N VAL A 34 1.05 -4.43 -7.21
CA VAL A 34 1.92 -4.28 -6.05
C VAL A 34 2.34 -5.65 -5.56
N LYS A 35 3.61 -5.78 -5.19
CA LYS A 35 4.14 -6.95 -4.49
C LYS A 35 3.98 -6.72 -3.00
N VAL A 36 3.35 -7.68 -2.31
CA VAL A 36 3.21 -7.69 -0.86
C VAL A 36 4.19 -8.72 -0.31
N THR A 37 5.01 -8.32 0.66
CA THR A 37 6.00 -9.20 1.31
C THR A 37 5.90 -9.06 2.82
N LEU A 38 6.15 -10.15 3.55
CA LEU A 38 6.25 -10.13 5.00
C LEU A 38 7.71 -9.93 5.42
N GLN A 39 7.95 -9.01 6.34
CA GLN A 39 9.23 -8.75 6.98
C GLN A 39 9.02 -8.70 8.49
N GLY A 40 9.28 -9.82 9.17
CA GLY A 40 8.97 -9.95 10.60
C GLY A 40 7.48 -9.85 10.86
N ASP A 41 7.08 -8.86 11.67
CA ASP A 41 5.70 -8.52 12.01
C ASP A 41 5.07 -7.51 11.04
N SER A 42 5.81 -7.06 10.03
CA SER A 42 5.43 -5.96 9.15
C SER A 42 5.18 -6.42 7.71
N MET A 43 4.10 -5.92 7.10
CA MET A 43 3.85 -6.09 5.66
C MET A 43 4.42 -4.91 4.88
N VAL A 44 5.23 -5.22 3.87
CA VAL A 44 5.82 -4.21 2.96
C VAL A 44 5.19 -4.33 1.59
N LEU A 45 4.65 -3.22 1.09
CA LEU A 45 4.13 -3.09 -0.27
C LEU A 45 5.16 -2.41 -1.17
N LYS A 46 5.40 -2.98 -2.36
CA LYS A 46 6.29 -2.41 -3.39
C LYS A 46 5.57 -2.38 -4.73
N ARG A 47 5.73 -1.31 -5.53
CA ARG A 47 5.22 -1.29 -6.90
C ARG A 47 5.88 -2.43 -7.71
N ALA A 48 5.08 -3.14 -8.49
CA ALA A 48 5.56 -4.21 -9.36
C ALA A 48 5.21 -3.89 -10.82
N VAL A 49 6.11 -4.25 -11.72
CA VAL A 49 5.86 -4.24 -13.17
C VAL A 49 5.79 -5.70 -13.60
N ILE A 50 4.69 -6.06 -14.26
CA ILE A 50 4.55 -7.38 -14.91
C ILE A 50 4.97 -7.18 -16.36
N SER A 51 6.01 -7.91 -16.78
CA SER A 51 6.56 -7.95 -18.13
C SER A 51 6.09 -9.18 -18.88
#